data_AF-V5G4N6-F1
#
_entry.id   AF-V5G4N6-F1
#
_cell.length_a   1.000
_cell.length_b   1.000
_cell.length_c   1.000
_cell.angle_alpha   90.00
_cell.angle_beta   90.00
_cell.angle_gamma   90.00
#
_symmetry.space_group_name_H-M   'P 1'
#
loop_
_entity.id
_entity.type
_entity.pdbx_description
1 polymer ?
#
loop_
_entity_poly.entity_id
_entity_poly.type
_entity_poly.pdbx_seq_one_letter_code
_entity_poly.pdbx_strand_id
1 'polypeptide(L)'
;MDEPVVSESDDIDDPIVKEIPIINSKRLENGLYLFQFPLKRKNCTNEHKIKKCFYKPQNEEAKLELAINVESPNFDVGRAEIIAHEVDGDVDNIKKDKKPFFENEIVDKVFLQSCKAVTDANKYAVAAYNGSEIHLTALKGIFQFRPNFPYMEKGLKRKKEVDSNNESDEEQPGPSSAQQVTVKFKQNDERWKKAKENSFKSIQAKSAEEPWTECTWCEKDSTASSLERLKLIADYTHDVNQVNELTDTEYVKLLIPEDQEQTPLEPSLPSHVLSLHALRALPILEQCRLLLKDAQIIQFQQLLMLLAGGEGLTPDILLRTLPKVAVLVRGNWVVKSEVLYPANSLSATSGVPAELMCRARDYVLYLFTKNQYVERKKVSSMVKIPSEEVKEIFTGISSLRSHSKGWELNLPSDTDFINKHSDLVQKQNLFWEHRFHQLSEFLKDTRIQRRKSRSESKSISEDGKPRNGVIYSSDNDSGTEKNKSPVASRKNKTVKVNNLVN
;
A
#
# COMPACT_ATOMS: atom_id res chain seq x y z
N MET A 1 30.24 -30.00 5.99
CA MET A 1 31.08 -29.00 5.30
C MET A 1 30.59 -29.08 3.86
N ASP A 2 29.51 -28.36 3.59
CA ASP A 2 28.91 -28.31 2.26
C ASP A 2 29.39 -27.01 1.63
N GLU A 3 30.22 -27.14 0.60
CA GLU A 3 30.62 -26.03 -0.26
C GLU A 3 29.40 -25.50 -1.01
N PRO A 4 29.28 -24.19 -1.24
CA PRO A 4 28.19 -23.64 -2.02
C PRO A 4 28.40 -24.02 -3.50
N VAL A 5 27.39 -24.66 -4.06
CA VAL A 5 27.27 -24.90 -5.50
C VAL A 5 27.14 -23.55 -6.20
N VAL A 6 28.20 -23.12 -6.87
CA VAL A 6 28.18 -22.00 -7.80
C VAL A 6 27.26 -22.39 -8.96
N SER A 7 26.17 -21.65 -9.12
CA SER A 7 25.27 -21.76 -10.26
C SER A 7 25.97 -21.21 -11.49
N GLU A 8 26.63 -22.08 -12.26
CA GLU A 8 27.02 -21.78 -13.64
C GLU A 8 25.75 -21.76 -14.50
N SER A 9 25.13 -20.60 -14.61
CA SER A 9 24.04 -20.34 -15.55
C SER A 9 24.59 -19.60 -16.77
N ASP A 10 24.64 -20.29 -17.92
CA ASP A 10 24.42 -19.77 -19.29
C ASP A 10 24.95 -18.38 -19.72
N ASP A 11 26.10 -17.89 -19.23
CA ASP A 11 26.73 -16.62 -19.64
C ASP A 11 27.73 -16.77 -20.81
N ILE A 12 27.45 -17.61 -21.81
CA ILE A 12 28.37 -17.78 -22.97
C ILE A 12 28.21 -16.64 -24.00
N ASP A 13 27.09 -15.91 -23.98
CA ASP A 13 26.75 -14.91 -25.00
C ASP A 13 27.24 -13.47 -24.71
N ASP A 14 27.76 -13.15 -23.52
CA ASP A 14 28.29 -11.81 -23.18
C ASP A 14 29.58 -11.88 -22.34
N PRO A 15 30.75 -12.07 -22.97
CA PRO A 15 32.01 -12.18 -22.25
C PRO A 15 32.41 -10.84 -21.62
N ILE A 16 32.83 -10.87 -20.36
CA ILE A 16 33.39 -9.71 -19.66
C ILE A 16 34.62 -9.20 -20.42
N VAL A 17 34.50 -8.04 -21.06
CA VAL A 17 35.60 -7.40 -21.83
C VAL A 17 36.55 -6.62 -20.93
N LYS A 18 36.02 -5.99 -19.87
CA LYS A 18 36.80 -5.14 -18.97
C LYS A 18 36.09 -4.93 -17.64
N GLU A 19 36.82 -5.17 -16.55
CA GLU A 19 36.40 -4.80 -15.21
C GLU A 19 36.92 -3.38 -14.89
N ILE A 20 36.02 -2.49 -14.45
CA ILE A 20 36.35 -1.10 -14.12
C ILE A 20 35.94 -0.86 -12.66
N PRO A 21 36.88 -0.60 -11.74
CA PRO A 21 36.55 -0.31 -10.35
C PRO A 21 35.81 1.02 -10.22
N ILE A 22 34.82 1.04 -9.33
CA ILE A 22 34.04 2.21 -8.98
C ILE A 22 34.42 2.62 -7.55
N ILE A 23 34.97 3.82 -7.41
CA ILE A 23 35.52 4.33 -6.15
C ILE A 23 34.71 5.55 -5.72
N ASN A 24 34.35 5.64 -4.45
CA ASN A 24 33.65 6.81 -3.91
C ASN A 24 34.63 7.87 -3.41
N SER A 25 34.60 9.07 -3.99
CA SER A 25 35.39 10.23 -3.59
C SER A 25 34.54 11.24 -2.80
N LYS A 26 34.89 11.41 -1.52
CA LYS A 26 34.17 12.28 -0.56
C LYS A 26 34.76 13.70 -0.42
N ARG A 27 35.90 13.99 -1.07
CA ARG A 27 36.65 15.25 -0.84
C ARG A 27 35.85 16.51 -1.23
N LEU A 28 34.96 16.39 -2.21
CA LEU A 28 34.14 17.50 -2.73
C LEU A 28 32.64 17.35 -2.47
N GLU A 29 32.22 16.35 -1.70
CA GLU A 29 30.80 16.02 -1.46
C GLU A 29 29.99 17.23 -0.94
N ASN A 30 30.58 18.05 -0.07
CA ASN A 30 29.92 19.22 0.53
C ASN A 30 30.04 20.52 -0.28
N GLY A 31 30.72 20.51 -1.42
CA GLY A 31 31.04 21.71 -2.21
C GLY A 31 30.86 21.56 -3.72
N LEU A 32 30.47 20.37 -4.19
CA LEU A 32 30.29 20.11 -5.62
C LEU A 32 28.84 20.39 -6.05
N TYR A 33 28.70 21.31 -6.99
CA TYR A 33 27.42 21.70 -7.56
C TYR A 33 27.43 21.55 -9.08
N LEU A 34 26.29 21.19 -9.66
CA LEU A 34 26.12 21.10 -11.10
C LEU A 34 25.37 22.34 -11.62
N PHE A 35 26.05 23.15 -12.42
CA PHE A 35 25.45 24.31 -13.09
C PHE A 35 25.02 23.96 -14.52
N GLN A 36 23.72 24.11 -14.79
CA GLN A 36 23.12 23.88 -16.09
C GLN A 36 22.68 25.20 -16.71
N PHE A 37 22.85 25.33 -18.02
CA PHE A 37 22.44 26.51 -18.79
C PHE A 37 21.47 26.09 -19.90
N PRO A 38 20.18 25.83 -19.59
CA PRO A 38 19.23 25.25 -20.54
C PRO A 38 19.04 26.04 -21.84
N LEU A 39 19.25 27.35 -21.80
CA LEU A 39 19.13 28.23 -22.98
C LEU A 39 20.38 28.25 -23.86
N LYS A 40 21.50 27.68 -23.41
CA LYS A 40 22.74 27.60 -24.19
C LYS A 40 22.72 26.34 -25.06
N ARG A 41 22.82 26.50 -26.37
CA ARG A 41 22.97 25.37 -27.30
C ARG A 41 24.40 24.83 -27.22
N LYS A 42 24.57 23.52 -27.42
CA LYS A 42 25.88 22.85 -27.39
C LYS A 42 26.87 23.43 -28.41
N ASN A 43 26.38 23.91 -29.55
CA ASN A 43 27.21 24.42 -30.65
C ASN A 43 27.47 25.95 -30.57
N CYS A 44 27.06 26.61 -29.48
CA CYS A 44 27.35 28.04 -29.31
C CYS A 44 28.84 28.24 -29.00
N THR A 45 29.57 28.83 -29.94
CA THR A 45 30.99 29.21 -29.81
C THR A 45 31.22 30.43 -28.91
N ASN A 46 30.17 31.21 -28.64
CA ASN A 46 30.25 32.37 -27.77
C ASN A 46 30.40 31.91 -26.31
N GLU A 47 31.62 32.02 -25.78
CA GLU A 47 31.87 31.84 -24.36
C GLU A 47 31.29 33.01 -23.56
N HIS A 48 30.60 32.70 -22.46
CA HIS A 48 30.09 33.72 -21.57
C HIS A 48 31.26 34.25 -20.73
N LYS A 49 31.61 35.53 -20.92
CA LYS A 49 32.62 36.18 -20.07
C LYS A 49 31.99 36.57 -18.74
N ILE A 50 32.31 35.86 -17.67
CA ILE A 50 31.78 36.12 -16.33
C ILE A 50 32.61 37.23 -15.68
N LYS A 51 31.98 38.37 -15.35
CA LYS A 51 32.63 39.48 -14.63
C LYS A 51 32.66 39.22 -13.14
N LYS A 52 31.54 38.78 -12.57
CA LYS A 52 31.35 38.55 -11.13
C LYS A 52 30.46 37.35 -10.90
N CYS A 53 30.69 36.65 -9.79
CA CYS A 53 29.79 35.61 -9.31
C CYS A 53 29.44 35.87 -7.85
N PHE A 54 28.22 35.51 -7.49
CA PHE A 54 27.67 35.70 -6.16
C PHE A 54 26.98 34.42 -5.71
N TYR A 55 27.07 34.12 -4.42
CA TYR A 55 26.46 32.94 -3.83
C TYR A 55 25.82 33.26 -2.48
N LYS A 56 24.74 32.54 -2.19
CA LYS A 56 23.99 32.53 -0.93
C LYS A 56 24.07 31.13 -0.32
N PRO A 57 24.91 30.90 0.69
CA PRO A 57 25.11 29.56 1.25
C PRO A 57 23.90 28.98 1.99
N GLN A 58 23.03 29.80 2.58
CA GLN A 58 21.86 29.30 3.31
C GLN A 58 20.69 28.94 2.39
N ASN A 59 20.38 29.83 1.43
CA ASN A 59 19.32 29.59 0.44
C ASN A 59 19.77 28.77 -0.78
N GLU A 60 21.08 28.51 -0.89
CA GLU A 60 21.68 27.80 -2.02
C GLU A 60 21.36 28.45 -3.37
N GLU A 61 21.51 29.78 -3.45
CA GLU A 61 21.29 30.54 -4.68
C GLU A 61 22.60 31.12 -5.23
N ALA A 62 22.86 30.91 -6.51
CA ALA A 62 23.96 31.49 -7.25
C ALA A 62 23.47 32.54 -8.26
N LYS A 63 24.27 33.58 -8.45
CA LYS A 63 24.04 34.63 -9.44
C LYS A 63 25.33 34.95 -10.17
N LEU A 64 25.28 35.01 -11.50
CA LEU A 64 26.42 35.32 -12.35
C LEU A 64 26.15 36.63 -13.09
N GLU A 65 27.15 37.50 -13.14
CA GLU A 65 27.16 38.70 -13.97
C GLU A 65 28.00 38.44 -15.22
N LEU A 66 27.36 38.48 -16.38
CA LEU A 66 27.99 38.27 -17.68
C LEU A 66 28.27 39.61 -18.35
N ALA A 67 29.44 39.75 -18.96
CA ALA A 67 29.74 40.86 -19.86
C ALA A 67 29.02 40.66 -21.20
N ILE A 68 28.44 41.73 -21.73
CA ILE A 68 27.96 41.78 -23.12
C ILE A 68 29.12 42.28 -24.00
N ASN A 69 29.32 41.66 -25.16
CA ASN A 69 30.28 42.16 -26.14
C ASN A 69 29.68 43.38 -26.86
N VAL A 70 30.05 44.57 -26.40
CA VAL A 70 29.59 45.86 -26.95
C VAL A 70 30.23 46.21 -28.30
N GLU A 71 31.34 45.57 -28.65
CA GLU A 71 32.03 45.76 -29.95
C GLU A 71 31.43 44.90 -31.06
N SER A 72 30.49 44.02 -30.72
CA SER A 72 29.84 43.14 -31.67
C SER A 72 28.94 43.91 -32.63
N PRO A 73 28.90 43.55 -33.94
CA PRO A 73 27.94 44.13 -34.88
C PRO A 73 26.47 43.81 -34.53
N ASN A 74 26.24 42.87 -33.61
CA ASN A 74 24.91 42.53 -33.12
C ASN A 74 24.46 43.36 -31.91
N PHE A 75 25.29 44.31 -31.44
CA PHE A 75 24.98 45.17 -30.32
C PHE A 75 24.47 46.54 -30.80
N ASP A 76 23.24 46.91 -30.43
CA ASP A 76 22.67 48.22 -30.72
C ASP A 76 22.96 49.16 -29.54
N VAL A 77 23.94 50.04 -29.75
CA VAL A 77 24.38 51.02 -28.75
C VAL A 77 23.26 52.00 -28.41
N GLY A 78 22.54 52.52 -29.40
CA GLY A 78 21.49 53.51 -29.16
C GLY A 78 20.34 52.95 -28.32
N ARG A 79 19.95 51.68 -28.56
CA ARG A 79 18.96 51.02 -27.70
C ARG A 79 19.50 50.75 -26.30
N ALA A 80 20.77 50.41 -26.17
CA ALA A 80 21.41 50.17 -24.87
C ALA A 80 21.52 51.46 -24.03
N GLU A 81 21.82 52.60 -24.64
CA GLU A 81 21.85 53.92 -23.99
C GLU A 81 20.46 54.30 -23.46
N ILE A 82 19.41 54.14 -24.28
CA ILE A 82 18.03 54.44 -23.86
C ILE A 82 17.64 53.62 -22.63
N ILE A 83 17.92 52.31 -22.62
CA ILE A 83 17.59 51.44 -21.48
C ILE A 83 18.40 51.83 -20.25
N ALA A 84 19.68 52.16 -20.40
CA ALA A 84 20.50 52.60 -19.28
C ALA A 84 19.98 53.91 -18.68
N HIS A 85 19.60 54.87 -19.53
CA HIS A 85 19.00 56.14 -19.12
C HIS A 85 17.64 55.95 -18.43
N GLU A 86 16.76 55.08 -18.93
CA GLU A 86 15.48 54.77 -18.25
C GLU A 86 15.69 54.20 -16.83
N VAL A 87 16.82 53.50 -16.62
CA VAL A 87 17.13 52.83 -15.35
C VAL A 87 17.87 53.75 -14.38
N ASP A 88 18.91 54.44 -14.85
CA ASP A 88 19.82 55.27 -14.03
C ASP A 88 19.48 56.77 -14.06
N GLY A 89 18.68 57.20 -15.03
CA GLY A 89 18.22 58.59 -15.27
C GLY A 89 19.38 59.53 -15.56
N ASP A 90 19.10 60.83 -15.60
CA ASP A 90 20.15 61.82 -15.81
C ASP A 90 21.18 61.75 -14.67
N VAL A 91 22.42 61.48 -15.07
CA VAL A 91 23.58 61.28 -14.19
C VAL A 91 23.81 62.50 -13.29
N ASP A 92 23.44 63.69 -13.78
CA ASP A 92 23.52 64.97 -13.07
C ASP A 92 22.59 65.09 -11.85
N ASN A 93 21.50 64.31 -11.80
CA ASN A 93 20.52 64.31 -10.71
C ASN A 93 20.70 63.14 -9.72
N ILE A 94 21.73 62.30 -9.91
CA ILE A 94 22.01 61.20 -8.99
C ILE A 94 22.59 61.81 -7.70
N LYS A 95 21.86 61.64 -6.58
CA LYS A 95 22.38 61.95 -5.24
C LYS A 95 23.77 61.34 -5.09
N LYS A 96 24.78 62.15 -4.75
CA LYS A 96 26.23 61.83 -4.71
C LYS A 96 26.63 60.49 -4.06
N ASP A 97 25.75 59.85 -3.29
CA ASP A 97 25.99 58.57 -2.60
C ASP A 97 25.48 57.31 -3.33
N LYS A 98 24.75 57.43 -4.45
CA LYS A 98 24.26 56.25 -5.20
C LYS A 98 25.08 56.01 -6.46
N LYS A 99 25.71 54.83 -6.55
CA LYS A 99 26.36 54.38 -7.80
C LYS A 99 25.31 54.02 -8.85
N PRO A 100 25.51 54.40 -10.12
CA PRO A 100 24.61 54.00 -11.21
C PRO A 100 24.64 52.48 -11.38
N PHE A 101 23.54 51.91 -11.90
CA PHE A 101 23.46 50.48 -12.17
C PHE A 101 24.33 50.08 -13.36
N PHE A 102 24.40 50.91 -14.40
CA PHE A 102 25.28 50.79 -15.56
C PHE A 102 26.35 51.88 -15.50
N GLU A 103 27.58 51.51 -15.16
CA GLU A 103 28.69 52.47 -14.99
C GLU A 103 29.12 53.13 -16.30
N ASN A 104 28.87 52.48 -17.44
CA ASN A 104 29.25 52.96 -18.78
C ASN A 104 28.09 53.64 -19.51
N GLU A 105 26.97 53.95 -18.83
CA GLU A 105 25.76 54.54 -19.44
C GLU A 105 25.14 53.70 -20.59
N ILE A 106 25.56 52.45 -20.72
CA ILE A 106 25.04 51.47 -21.68
C ILE A 106 24.78 50.15 -20.98
N VAL A 107 23.84 49.36 -21.51
CA VAL A 107 23.60 47.98 -21.05
C VAL A 107 24.77 47.09 -21.46
N ASP A 108 25.77 46.97 -20.58
CA ASP A 108 27.02 46.21 -20.82
C ASP A 108 27.08 44.85 -20.08
N LYS A 109 26.00 44.49 -19.37
CA LYS A 109 25.94 43.29 -18.54
C LYS A 109 24.56 42.63 -18.49
N VAL A 110 24.56 41.31 -18.36
CA VAL A 110 23.37 40.48 -18.12
C VAL A 110 23.57 39.64 -16.86
N PHE A 111 22.52 39.44 -16.08
CA PHE A 111 22.56 38.53 -14.94
C PHE A 111 21.96 37.17 -15.29
N LEU A 112 22.60 36.11 -14.84
CA LEU A 112 22.00 34.78 -14.75
C LEU A 112 21.75 34.48 -13.27
N GLN A 113 20.54 34.04 -12.94
CA GLN A 113 20.21 33.59 -11.59
C GLN A 113 19.87 32.09 -11.61
N SER A 114 20.36 31.37 -10.61
CA SER A 114 20.09 29.95 -10.46
C SER A 114 18.70 29.68 -9.89
N CYS A 115 18.10 28.58 -10.29
CA CYS A 115 17.01 27.92 -9.58
C CYS A 115 17.42 26.48 -9.27
N LYS A 116 17.10 25.99 -8.07
CA LYS A 116 17.35 24.60 -7.69
C LYS A 116 16.49 23.67 -8.55
N ALA A 117 17.13 22.72 -9.23
CA ALA A 117 16.47 21.83 -10.19
C ALA A 117 15.89 20.57 -9.55
N VAL A 118 16.48 20.11 -8.45
CA VAL A 118 16.08 18.90 -7.72
C VAL A 118 16.00 19.16 -6.22
N THR A 119 15.08 18.48 -5.53
CA THR A 119 14.93 18.60 -4.07
C THR A 119 16.05 17.86 -3.34
N ASP A 120 16.36 16.64 -3.78
CA ASP A 120 17.40 15.78 -3.22
C ASP A 120 18.47 15.50 -4.28
N ALA A 121 19.63 16.14 -4.10
CA ALA A 121 20.76 16.02 -5.00
C ALA A 121 21.64 14.79 -4.68
N ASN A 122 21.48 14.18 -3.50
CA ASN A 122 22.30 13.04 -3.06
C ASN A 122 22.11 11.78 -3.92
N LYS A 123 21.01 11.72 -4.67
CA LYS A 123 20.73 10.66 -5.65
C LYS A 123 21.55 10.80 -6.94
N TYR A 124 22.29 11.90 -7.10
CA TYR A 124 23.08 12.20 -8.28
C TYR A 124 24.56 12.30 -7.91
N ALA A 125 25.42 11.78 -8.78
CA ALA A 125 26.86 11.84 -8.64
C ALA A 125 27.52 12.24 -9.95
N VAL A 126 28.70 12.85 -9.86
CA VAL A 126 29.61 13.07 -10.99
C VAL A 126 30.61 11.93 -11.02
N ALA A 127 30.79 11.35 -12.21
CA ALA A 127 31.77 10.31 -12.46
C ALA A 127 33.00 10.88 -13.18
N ALA A 128 34.15 10.85 -12.53
CA ALA A 128 35.44 11.13 -13.17
C ALA A 128 36.06 9.82 -13.66
N TYR A 129 36.20 9.69 -14.99
CA TYR A 129 36.78 8.52 -15.63
C TYR A 129 38.20 8.83 -16.12
N ASN A 130 39.18 8.04 -15.68
CA ASN A 130 40.59 8.19 -16.06
C ASN A 130 41.05 7.15 -17.11
N GLY A 131 40.16 6.30 -17.62
CA GLY A 131 40.48 5.23 -18.57
C GLY A 131 40.63 3.84 -17.93
N SER A 132 40.93 3.77 -16.63
CA SER A 132 41.04 2.51 -15.89
C SER A 132 40.03 2.40 -14.76
N GLU A 133 39.64 3.52 -14.14
CA GLU A 133 38.82 3.58 -12.93
C GLU A 133 37.76 4.68 -13.04
N ILE A 134 36.67 4.53 -12.29
CA ILE A 134 35.61 5.53 -12.16
C ILE A 134 35.57 6.02 -10.71
N HIS A 135 35.72 7.34 -10.54
CA HIS A 135 35.59 7.99 -9.24
C HIS A 135 34.26 8.74 -9.17
N LEU A 136 33.37 8.33 -8.26
CA LEU A 136 32.06 8.92 -8.03
C LEU A 136 32.12 9.95 -6.90
N THR A 137 31.59 11.15 -7.12
CA THR A 137 31.39 12.16 -6.08
C THR A 137 29.93 12.61 -6.08
N ALA A 138 29.26 12.51 -4.94
CA ALA A 138 27.88 12.98 -4.79
C ALA A 138 27.77 14.50 -4.99
N LEU A 139 26.65 14.93 -5.57
CA LEU A 139 26.35 16.33 -5.80
C LEU A 139 25.60 16.90 -4.59
N LYS A 140 26.04 18.06 -4.10
CA LYS A 140 25.30 18.80 -3.08
C LYS A 140 24.05 19.49 -3.64
N GLY A 141 24.11 19.91 -4.90
CA GLY A 141 23.00 20.61 -5.54
C GLY A 141 23.12 20.66 -7.05
N ILE A 142 21.97 20.72 -7.72
CA ILE A 142 21.86 20.93 -9.17
C ILE A 142 21.08 22.22 -9.40
N PHE A 143 21.66 23.13 -10.17
CA PHE A 143 21.12 24.45 -10.44
C PHE A 143 20.96 24.71 -11.93
N GLN A 144 19.83 25.31 -12.29
CA GLN A 144 19.58 25.79 -13.63
C GLN A 144 19.62 27.31 -13.66
N PHE A 145 20.47 27.86 -14.51
CA PHE A 145 20.57 29.30 -14.71
C PHE A 145 19.55 29.80 -15.73
N ARG A 146 18.88 30.89 -15.37
CA ARG A 146 17.98 31.64 -16.25
C ARG A 146 18.39 33.12 -16.29
N PRO A 147 18.24 33.79 -17.44
CA PRO A 147 18.42 35.23 -17.52
C PRO A 147 17.50 35.95 -16.54
N ASN A 148 18.08 36.87 -15.78
CA ASN A 148 17.37 37.78 -14.90
C ASN A 148 17.66 39.21 -15.35
N PHE A 149 16.59 40.01 -15.50
CA PHE A 149 16.64 41.38 -16.00
C PHE A 149 16.17 42.37 -14.92
N PRO A 150 16.89 42.50 -13.79
CA PRO A 150 16.46 43.35 -12.68
C PRO A 150 16.38 44.84 -13.05
N TYR A 151 17.08 45.25 -14.10
CA TYR A 151 17.04 46.62 -14.62
C TYR A 151 15.67 46.97 -15.21
N MET A 152 14.95 46.01 -15.82
CA MET A 152 13.60 46.25 -16.36
C MET A 152 12.61 46.64 -15.26
N GLU A 153 12.67 45.95 -14.11
CA GLU A 153 11.84 46.29 -12.96
C GLU A 153 12.23 47.65 -12.35
N LYS A 154 13.52 47.98 -12.30
CA LYS A 154 14.00 49.27 -11.82
C LYS A 154 13.54 50.42 -12.71
N GLY A 155 13.66 50.29 -14.03
CA GLY A 155 13.18 51.29 -14.99
C GLY A 155 11.66 51.52 -14.87
N LEU A 156 10.86 50.44 -14.76
CA LEU A 156 9.42 50.57 -14.55
C LEU A 156 9.04 51.24 -13.22
N LYS A 157 9.75 50.93 -12.13
CA LYS A 157 9.54 51.58 -10.83
C LYS A 157 9.87 53.07 -10.90
N ARG A 158 11.01 53.41 -11.52
CA ARG A 158 11.41 54.80 -11.73
C ARG A 158 10.39 55.55 -12.57
N LYS A 159 9.95 54.98 -13.69
CA LYS A 159 8.93 55.60 -14.55
C LYS A 159 7.66 55.91 -13.77
N LYS A 160 7.17 54.96 -12.95
CA LYS A 160 6.03 55.19 -12.06
C LYS A 160 6.28 56.30 -11.03
N GLU A 161 7.47 56.34 -10.42
CA GLU A 161 7.83 57.39 -9.47
C GLU A 161 7.86 58.78 -10.14
N VAL A 162 8.35 58.87 -11.38
CA VAL A 162 8.36 60.11 -12.17
C VAL A 162 6.94 60.53 -12.56
N ASP A 163 6.14 59.59 -13.08
CA ASP A 163 4.75 59.85 -13.49
C ASP A 163 3.90 60.27 -12.27
N SER A 164 4.05 59.60 -11.12
CA SER A 164 3.34 59.97 -9.88
C SER A 164 3.80 61.32 -9.32
N ASN A 165 5.09 61.68 -9.39
CA ASN A 165 5.55 63.00 -8.97
C ASN A 165 5.01 64.11 -9.87
N ASN A 166 4.93 63.87 -11.19
CA ASN A 166 4.35 64.83 -12.13
C ASN A 166 2.84 65.01 -11.94
N GLU A 167 2.09 63.94 -11.63
CA GLU A 167 0.66 64.05 -11.28
C GLU A 167 0.43 64.72 -9.91
N SER A 168 1.36 64.55 -8.96
CA SER A 168 1.26 65.17 -7.63
C SER A 168 1.59 66.66 -7.60
N ASP A 169 2.25 67.18 -8.64
CA ASP A 169 2.60 68.61 -8.75
C ASP A 169 1.43 69.48 -9.28
N GLU A 170 0.35 68.86 -9.80
CA GLU A 170 -0.86 69.58 -10.25
C GLU A 170 -1.99 69.67 -9.20
N GLU A 171 -1.91 68.95 -8.08
CA GLU A 171 -2.89 69.06 -6.99
C GLU A 171 -2.27 69.70 -5.75
N GLN A 172 -2.81 70.87 -5.35
CA GLN A 172 -2.44 71.55 -4.11
C GLN A 172 -2.50 70.59 -2.90
N PRO A 173 -1.54 70.68 -1.94
CA PRO A 173 -1.47 69.78 -0.82
C PRO A 173 -2.64 70.03 0.16
N GLY A 174 -3.70 69.24 0.03
CA GLY A 174 -4.72 69.10 1.07
C GLY A 174 -4.19 68.23 2.22
N PRO A 175 -4.44 68.57 3.49
CA PRO A 175 -3.95 67.79 4.62
C PRO A 175 -4.82 66.54 4.78
N SER A 176 -4.35 65.39 4.30
CA SER A 176 -4.99 64.10 4.60
C SER A 176 -3.99 63.09 5.11
N SER A 177 -3.56 63.28 6.37
CA SER A 177 -2.99 62.22 7.18
C SER A 177 -4.08 61.58 8.04
N ALA A 178 -5.09 60.99 7.41
CA ALA A 178 -5.98 60.06 8.11
C ALA A 178 -5.32 58.67 8.08
N GLN A 179 -4.57 58.34 9.13
CA GLN A 179 -4.05 56.98 9.34
C GLN A 179 -5.23 56.01 9.45
N GLN A 180 -5.49 55.25 8.38
CA GLN A 180 -6.39 54.10 8.43
C GLN A 180 -5.73 53.01 9.28
N VAL A 181 -6.05 53.00 10.58
CA VAL A 181 -5.64 51.94 11.51
C VAL A 181 -6.44 50.68 11.16
N THR A 182 -5.92 49.88 10.22
CA THR A 182 -6.45 48.55 9.94
C THR A 182 -5.91 47.57 10.97
N VAL A 183 -6.71 47.34 12.02
CA VAL A 183 -6.41 46.36 13.06
C VAL A 183 -6.46 44.95 12.45
N LYS A 184 -5.30 44.40 12.10
CA LYS A 184 -5.19 43.01 11.62
C LYS A 184 -5.27 42.07 12.82
N PHE A 185 -6.41 41.42 13.01
CA PHE A 185 -6.57 40.34 13.97
C PHE A 185 -5.58 39.21 13.66
N LYS A 186 -4.62 38.98 14.57
CA LYS A 186 -3.60 37.95 14.45
C LYS A 186 -4.19 36.64 15.02
N GLN A 187 -4.83 35.85 14.16
CA GLN A 187 -5.33 34.52 14.55
C GLN A 187 -4.11 33.61 14.85
N ASN A 188 -4.04 33.05 16.07
CA ASN A 188 -2.85 32.38 16.58
C ASN A 188 -2.87 30.86 16.32
N ASP A 189 -3.29 30.44 15.12
CA ASP A 189 -3.32 29.03 14.73
C ASP A 189 -1.96 28.59 14.18
N GLU A 190 -1.36 27.54 14.75
CA GLU A 190 -0.07 27.00 14.30
C GLU A 190 -0.09 26.54 12.82
N ARG A 191 -1.22 26.00 12.35
CA ARG A 191 -1.41 25.66 10.93
C ARG A 191 -1.38 26.91 10.04
N TRP A 192 -1.94 28.02 10.49
CA TRP A 192 -1.92 29.28 9.74
C TRP A 192 -0.54 29.93 9.75
N LYS A 193 0.22 29.82 10.85
CA LYS A 193 1.63 30.22 10.90
C LYS A 193 2.48 29.43 9.91
N LYS A 194 2.37 28.09 9.90
CA LYS A 194 3.07 27.23 8.93
C LYS A 194 2.65 27.51 7.48
N ALA A 195 1.36 27.72 7.22
CA ALA A 195 0.86 28.09 5.89
C ALA A 195 1.34 29.48 5.45
N LYS A 196 1.48 30.41 6.39
CA LYS A 196 2.00 31.77 6.14
C LYS A 196 3.52 31.78 5.95
N GLU A 197 4.26 30.94 6.66
CA GLU A 197 5.70 30.72 6.47
C GLU A 197 6.01 30.04 5.13
N ASN A 198 5.13 29.14 4.68
CA ASN A 198 5.19 28.53 3.35
C ASN A 198 4.59 29.43 2.24
N SER A 199 4.13 30.64 2.59
CA SER A 199 3.63 31.57 1.58
C SER A 199 4.79 32.12 0.76
N PHE A 200 4.57 32.25 -0.56
CA PHE A 200 5.53 32.84 -1.50
C PHE A 200 6.16 34.15 -0.99
N LYS A 201 5.36 35.02 -0.36
CA LYS A 201 5.85 36.29 0.20
C LYS A 201 6.83 36.11 1.37
N SER A 202 6.62 35.10 2.21
CA SER A 202 7.51 34.81 3.33
C SER A 202 8.81 34.15 2.86
N ILE A 203 8.75 33.28 1.86
CA ILE A 203 9.93 32.64 1.26
C ILE A 203 10.78 33.70 0.54
N GLN A 204 10.14 34.60 -0.21
CA GLN A 204 10.84 35.69 -0.89
C GLN A 204 11.47 36.68 0.11
N ALA A 205 10.81 36.98 1.22
CA ALA A 205 11.36 37.83 2.29
C ALA A 205 12.59 37.17 2.94
N LYS A 206 12.52 35.88 3.31
CA LYS A 206 13.66 35.13 3.87
C LYS A 206 14.84 35.05 2.89
N SER A 207 14.58 34.85 1.60
CA SER A 207 15.65 34.90 0.58
C SER A 207 16.25 36.31 0.48
N ALA A 208 15.44 37.37 0.56
CA ALA A 208 15.92 38.76 0.54
C ALA A 208 16.72 39.17 1.80
N GLU A 209 16.49 38.52 2.94
CA GLU A 209 17.24 38.77 4.18
C GLU A 209 18.70 38.30 4.09
N GLU A 210 19.00 37.24 3.33
CA GLU A 210 20.38 36.77 3.15
C GLU A 210 21.14 37.66 2.14
N PRO A 211 22.27 38.28 2.53
CA PRO A 211 23.08 39.08 1.63
C PRO A 211 23.82 38.22 0.61
N TRP A 212 24.06 38.77 -0.58
CA TRP A 212 24.89 38.13 -1.60
C TRP A 212 26.36 38.16 -1.18
N THR A 213 27.02 37.00 -1.17
CA THR A 213 28.47 36.90 -0.99
C THR A 213 29.13 36.89 -2.36
N GLU A 214 30.02 37.84 -2.62
CA GLU A 214 30.82 37.84 -3.87
C GLU A 214 31.87 36.73 -3.82
N CYS A 215 31.98 35.98 -4.90
CA CYS A 215 32.90 34.86 -5.06
C CYS A 215 33.88 35.15 -6.20
N THR A 216 35.01 34.45 -6.21
CA THR A 216 35.99 34.52 -7.29
C THR A 216 35.66 33.50 -8.36
N TRP A 217 35.44 33.95 -9.59
CA TRP A 217 35.28 33.06 -10.73
C TRP A 217 36.65 32.60 -11.23
N CYS A 218 36.88 31.28 -11.25
CA CYS A 218 38.08 30.68 -11.80
C CYS A 218 37.75 30.01 -13.14
N GLU A 219 38.48 30.39 -14.20
CA GLU A 219 38.26 29.83 -15.54
C GLU A 219 38.58 28.33 -15.60
N LYS A 220 38.00 27.65 -16.59
CA LYS A 220 38.09 26.18 -16.75
C LYS A 220 39.54 25.65 -16.83
N ASP A 221 40.42 26.44 -17.45
CA ASP A 221 41.82 26.10 -17.71
C ASP A 221 42.79 26.76 -16.71
N SER A 222 42.26 27.40 -15.65
CA SER A 222 43.11 27.98 -14.61
C SER A 222 43.80 26.91 -13.76
N THR A 223 44.93 27.29 -13.16
CA THR A 223 45.67 26.43 -12.22
C THR A 223 44.83 26.04 -11.02
N ALA A 224 44.07 27.00 -10.46
CA ALA A 224 43.16 26.76 -9.35
C ALA A 224 42.08 25.71 -9.69
N SER A 225 41.41 25.84 -10.85
CA SER A 225 40.41 24.86 -11.32
C SER A 225 41.01 23.47 -11.55
N SER A 226 42.26 23.41 -12.04
CA SER A 226 42.96 22.14 -12.24
C SER A 226 43.28 21.44 -10.93
N LEU A 227 43.72 22.19 -9.90
CA LEU A 227 43.98 21.65 -8.56
C LEU A 227 42.70 21.16 -7.88
N GLU A 228 41.59 21.88 -8.00
CA GLU A 228 40.30 21.42 -7.46
C GLU A 228 39.78 20.18 -8.20
N ARG A 229 39.97 20.08 -9.52
CA ARG A 229 39.58 18.92 -10.31
C ARG A 229 40.28 17.63 -9.85
N LEU A 230 41.54 17.72 -9.41
CA LEU A 230 42.26 16.57 -8.87
C LEU A 230 41.58 15.98 -7.63
N LYS A 231 40.84 16.78 -6.85
CA LYS A 231 40.10 16.29 -5.68
C LYS A 231 38.89 15.43 -6.02
N LEU A 232 38.44 15.39 -7.28
CA LEU A 232 37.44 14.42 -7.73
C LEU A 232 37.98 12.99 -7.73
N ILE A 233 39.29 12.83 -7.85
CA ILE A 233 39.98 11.54 -7.79
C ILE A 233 40.26 11.24 -6.31
N ALA A 234 39.83 10.07 -5.84
CA ALA A 234 40.09 9.63 -4.48
C ALA A 234 41.55 9.14 -4.34
N ASP A 235 42.22 9.54 -3.26
CA ASP A 235 43.60 9.10 -2.97
C ASP A 235 43.63 7.68 -2.33
N TYR A 236 42.51 7.24 -1.74
CA TYR A 236 42.38 5.94 -1.09
C TYR A 236 41.38 5.08 -1.85
N THR A 237 41.87 3.99 -2.42
CA THR A 237 41.11 2.96 -3.14
C THR A 237 40.88 1.70 -2.32
N HIS A 238 41.27 1.71 -1.04
CA HIS A 238 41.05 0.57 -0.16
C HIS A 238 39.56 0.34 0.07
N ASP A 239 39.17 -0.93 -0.02
CA ASP A 239 37.84 -1.44 0.27
C ASP A 239 37.51 -1.15 1.73
N VAL A 240 36.88 0.01 1.98
CA VAL A 240 36.35 0.32 3.30
C VAL A 240 35.11 -0.54 3.39
N ASN A 241 35.18 -1.65 4.13
CA ASN A 241 34.11 -2.62 4.45
C ASN A 241 32.85 -1.94 5.06
N GLN A 242 32.25 -1.00 4.33
CA GLN A 242 31.06 -0.21 4.65
C GLN A 242 29.87 -0.61 3.78
N VAL A 243 30.05 -1.63 2.92
CA VAL A 243 28.92 -2.28 2.27
C VAL A 243 28.19 -3.01 3.38
N ASN A 244 27.04 -2.47 3.80
CA ASN A 244 26.07 -3.29 4.49
C ASN A 244 25.71 -4.39 3.49
N GLU A 245 26.21 -5.61 3.73
CA GLU A 245 25.84 -6.80 2.98
C GLU A 245 24.37 -7.08 3.26
N LEU A 246 23.50 -6.39 2.52
CA LEU A 246 22.08 -6.64 2.50
C LEU A 246 21.85 -7.83 1.60
N THR A 247 21.08 -8.80 2.07
CA THR A 247 20.54 -9.83 1.19
C THR A 247 19.57 -9.21 0.19
N ASP A 248 19.37 -9.86 -0.97
CA ASP A 248 18.41 -9.42 -1.99
C ASP A 248 17.02 -9.12 -1.38
N THR A 249 16.60 -9.96 -0.42
CA THR A 249 15.31 -9.79 0.26
C THR A 249 15.26 -8.57 1.17
N GLU A 250 16.35 -8.25 1.87
CA GLU A 250 16.43 -7.07 2.75
C GLU A 250 16.52 -5.79 1.93
N TYR A 251 17.27 -5.81 0.83
CA TYR A 251 17.37 -4.69 -0.08
C TYR A 251 16.02 -4.32 -0.70
N VAL A 252 15.25 -5.32 -1.15
CA VAL A 252 13.90 -5.09 -1.68
C VAL A 252 12.95 -4.54 -0.61
N LYS A 253 13.01 -5.07 0.62
CA LYS A 253 12.22 -4.53 1.75
C LYS A 253 12.57 -3.09 2.10
N LEU A 254 13.82 -2.68 1.91
CA LEU A 254 14.24 -1.29 2.12
C LEU A 254 13.72 -0.38 1.00
N LEU A 255 13.73 -0.84 -0.25
CA LEU A 255 13.20 -0.09 -1.39
C LEU A 255 11.68 0.04 -1.36
N ILE A 256 11.01 -0.98 -0.84
CA ILE A 256 9.54 -1.07 -0.73
C ILE A 256 9.21 -1.32 0.74
N PRO A 257 9.20 -0.27 1.58
CA PRO A 257 8.82 -0.42 2.97
C PRO A 257 7.38 -0.94 3.05
N GLU A 258 7.16 -1.96 3.87
CA GLU A 258 5.82 -2.47 4.14
C GLU A 258 5.00 -1.39 4.85
N ASP A 259 3.78 -1.15 4.36
CA ASP A 259 2.84 -0.24 5.02
C ASP A 259 2.56 -0.78 6.42
N GLN A 260 3.11 -0.14 7.46
CA GLN A 260 2.80 -0.44 8.87
C GLN A 260 1.39 0.02 9.26
N GLU A 261 0.45 0.03 8.31
CA GLU A 261 -0.96 0.26 8.59
C GLU A 261 -1.54 -0.98 9.26
N GLN A 262 -1.35 -1.02 10.58
CA GLN A 262 -2.16 -1.72 11.57
C GLN A 262 -2.45 -3.18 11.24
N THR A 263 -1.65 -4.09 11.79
CA THR A 263 -2.08 -5.49 12.01
C THR A 263 -3.49 -5.47 12.62
N PRO A 264 -4.56 -5.85 11.89
CA PRO A 264 -5.89 -5.84 12.44
C PRO A 264 -5.90 -6.91 13.54
N LEU A 265 -6.11 -6.48 14.79
CA LEU A 265 -6.16 -7.38 15.94
C LEU A 265 -7.34 -8.35 15.89
N GLU A 266 -8.26 -8.18 14.94
CA GLU A 266 -9.30 -9.16 14.63
C GLU A 266 -9.49 -9.28 13.11
N PRO A 267 -9.66 -10.51 12.58
CA PRO A 267 -10.10 -10.69 11.21
C PRO A 267 -11.54 -10.17 11.09
N SER A 268 -11.70 -8.92 10.67
CA SER A 268 -13.00 -8.29 10.39
C SER A 268 -13.71 -8.93 9.19
N LEU A 269 -12.98 -9.71 8.39
CA LEU A 269 -13.44 -10.37 7.17
C LEU A 269 -13.76 -11.84 7.42
N PRO A 270 -14.82 -12.39 6.80
CA PRO A 270 -15.12 -13.82 6.81
C PRO A 270 -13.92 -14.67 6.31
N SER A 271 -13.79 -15.91 6.81
CA SER A 271 -12.67 -16.84 6.49
C SER A 271 -12.40 -16.98 4.99
N HIS A 272 -13.45 -17.04 4.18
CA HIS A 272 -13.39 -17.19 2.72
C HIS A 272 -12.88 -15.95 1.95
N VAL A 273 -12.59 -14.84 2.64
CA VAL A 273 -12.17 -13.56 2.02
C VAL A 273 -10.74 -13.16 2.43
N LEU A 274 -10.09 -13.92 3.32
CA LEU A 274 -8.73 -13.63 3.78
C LEU A 274 -7.69 -14.19 2.79
N SER A 275 -6.73 -13.35 2.39
CA SER A 275 -5.59 -13.81 1.59
C SER A 275 -4.66 -14.70 2.43
N LEU A 276 -3.92 -15.62 1.80
CA LEU A 276 -2.92 -16.44 2.49
C LEU A 276 -1.83 -15.58 3.18
N HIS A 277 -1.53 -14.40 2.64
CA HIS A 277 -0.61 -13.45 3.27
C HIS A 277 -1.18 -12.90 4.59
N ALA A 278 -2.43 -12.41 4.57
CA ALA A 278 -3.09 -11.94 5.78
C ALA A 278 -3.29 -13.05 6.83
N LEU A 279 -3.55 -14.28 6.37
CA LEU A 279 -3.64 -15.46 7.23
C LEU A 279 -2.34 -15.69 8.01
N ARG A 280 -1.17 -15.56 7.36
CA ARG A 280 0.14 -15.79 7.98
C ARG A 280 0.45 -14.85 9.14
N ALA A 281 -0.18 -13.67 9.19
CA ALA A 281 -0.03 -12.72 10.29
C ALA A 281 -0.80 -13.15 11.56
N LEU A 282 -1.75 -14.09 11.47
CA LEU A 282 -2.54 -14.55 12.61
C LEU A 282 -1.79 -15.64 13.42
N PRO A 283 -2.14 -15.87 14.70
CA PRO A 283 -1.61 -17.01 15.45
C PRO A 283 -1.93 -18.35 14.77
N ILE A 284 -1.01 -19.33 14.81
CA ILE A 284 -1.15 -20.64 14.13
C ILE A 284 -2.50 -21.32 14.44
N LEU A 285 -3.01 -21.17 15.66
CA LEU A 285 -4.33 -21.70 16.05
C LEU A 285 -5.46 -21.10 15.21
N GLU A 286 -5.46 -19.80 15.00
CA GLU A 286 -6.44 -19.08 14.17
C GLU A 286 -6.27 -19.40 12.69
N GLN A 287 -5.02 -19.53 12.22
CA GLN A 287 -4.75 -19.97 10.85
C GLN A 287 -5.37 -21.35 10.57
N CYS A 288 -5.15 -22.31 11.48
CA CYS A 288 -5.74 -23.64 11.40
C CYS A 288 -7.27 -23.57 11.46
N ARG A 289 -7.83 -22.79 12.40
CA ARG A 289 -9.28 -22.66 12.60
C ARG A 289 -9.99 -22.15 11.34
N LEU A 290 -9.44 -21.11 10.70
CA LEU A 290 -10.03 -20.50 9.50
C LEU A 290 -9.93 -21.43 8.29
N LEU A 291 -8.76 -22.01 8.02
CA LEU A 291 -8.59 -22.96 6.91
C LEU A 291 -9.49 -24.19 7.05
N LEU A 292 -9.59 -24.74 8.26
CA LEU A 292 -10.40 -25.93 8.54
C LEU A 292 -11.90 -25.63 8.48
N LYS A 293 -12.34 -24.40 8.75
CA LYS A 293 -13.74 -23.99 8.60
C LYS A 293 -14.19 -24.07 7.14
N ASP A 294 -13.32 -23.67 6.22
CA ASP A 294 -13.60 -23.66 4.78
C ASP A 294 -13.37 -25.04 4.15
N ALA A 295 -12.29 -25.74 4.50
CA ALA A 295 -11.96 -27.06 3.94
C ALA A 295 -12.79 -28.22 4.52
N GLN A 296 -13.18 -28.11 5.80
CA GLN A 296 -13.85 -29.13 6.64
C GLN A 296 -13.11 -30.47 6.85
N ILE A 297 -12.42 -31.00 5.84
CA ILE A 297 -11.57 -32.19 5.88
C ILE A 297 -10.29 -31.96 5.07
N ILE A 298 -9.12 -32.28 5.65
CA ILE A 298 -7.81 -32.07 5.00
C ILE A 298 -6.77 -33.09 5.47
N GLN A 299 -5.81 -33.43 4.60
CA GLN A 299 -4.64 -34.21 4.99
C GLN A 299 -3.62 -33.36 5.75
N PHE A 300 -2.84 -33.97 6.63
CA PHE A 300 -1.82 -33.26 7.41
C PHE A 300 -0.78 -32.57 6.52
N GLN A 301 -0.30 -33.26 5.48
CA GLN A 301 0.69 -32.71 4.54
C GLN A 301 0.13 -31.52 3.75
N GLN A 302 -1.13 -31.60 3.31
CA GLN A 302 -1.79 -30.50 2.59
C GLN A 302 -1.92 -29.25 3.47
N LEU A 303 -2.32 -29.43 4.73
CA LEU A 303 -2.40 -28.31 5.67
C LEU A 303 -1.03 -27.69 5.95
N LEU A 304 0.02 -28.50 6.08
CA LEU A 304 1.39 -28.03 6.24
C LEU A 304 1.86 -27.19 5.04
N MET A 305 1.52 -27.60 3.81
CA MET A 305 1.84 -26.84 2.60
C MET A 305 1.10 -25.50 2.52
N LEU A 306 -0.19 -25.46 2.90
CA LEU A 306 -0.98 -24.22 2.90
C LEU A 306 -0.44 -23.20 3.92
N LEU A 307 0.06 -23.68 5.05
CA LEU A 307 0.63 -22.86 6.12
C LEU A 307 2.13 -22.57 5.91
N ALA A 308 2.76 -23.16 4.89
CA ALA A 308 4.19 -22.97 4.63
C ALA A 308 4.52 -21.49 4.40
N GLY A 309 5.66 -21.04 4.95
CA GLY A 309 6.12 -19.64 4.87
C GLY A 309 5.64 -18.72 6.00
N GLY A 310 4.91 -19.23 7.00
CA GLY A 310 4.73 -18.53 8.28
C GLY A 310 5.93 -18.72 9.20
N GLU A 311 6.37 -17.65 9.87
CA GLU A 311 7.47 -17.74 10.83
C GLU A 311 7.12 -18.69 11.99
N GLY A 312 8.08 -19.56 12.35
CA GLY A 312 7.95 -20.45 13.50
C GLY A 312 7.02 -21.67 13.33
N LEU A 313 6.49 -21.93 12.13
CA LEU A 313 5.70 -23.13 11.88
C LEU A 313 6.59 -24.39 11.78
N THR A 314 6.38 -25.35 12.68
CA THR A 314 6.97 -26.69 12.58
C THR A 314 5.88 -27.77 12.59
N PRO A 315 6.15 -28.97 12.03
CA PRO A 315 5.20 -30.09 12.09
C PRO A 315 4.76 -30.43 13.52
N ASP A 316 5.67 -30.34 14.50
CA ASP A 316 5.37 -30.62 15.91
C ASP A 316 4.43 -29.59 16.54
N ILE A 317 4.63 -28.30 16.25
CA ILE A 317 3.74 -27.22 16.69
C ILE A 317 2.35 -27.43 16.09
N LEU A 318 2.28 -27.80 14.80
CA LEU A 318 1.02 -28.06 14.13
C LEU A 318 0.29 -29.26 14.76
N LEU A 319 0.98 -30.38 15.02
CA LEU A 319 0.40 -31.56 15.68
C LEU A 319 -0.12 -31.29 17.09
N ARG A 320 0.51 -30.38 17.83
CA ARG A 320 0.03 -29.95 19.17
C ARG A 320 -1.16 -29.00 19.09
N THR A 321 -1.26 -28.23 18.01
CA THR A 321 -2.29 -27.19 17.83
C THR A 321 -3.57 -27.75 17.23
N LEU A 322 -3.47 -28.66 16.26
CA LEU A 322 -4.61 -29.24 15.54
C LEU A 322 -5.70 -29.85 16.44
N PRO A 323 -5.38 -30.65 17.50
CA PRO A 323 -6.39 -31.21 18.39
C PRO A 323 -7.28 -30.18 19.10
N LYS A 324 -6.90 -28.89 19.11
CA LYS A 324 -7.72 -27.82 19.68
C LYS A 324 -8.90 -27.47 18.77
N VAL A 325 -8.72 -27.54 17.45
CA VAL A 325 -9.70 -27.07 16.44
C VAL A 325 -10.20 -28.18 15.50
N ALA A 326 -9.54 -29.33 15.48
CA ALA A 326 -9.87 -30.48 14.63
C ALA A 326 -9.78 -31.81 15.40
N VAL A 327 -10.38 -32.83 14.81
CA VAL A 327 -10.39 -34.24 15.27
C VAL A 327 -9.96 -35.14 14.12
N LEU A 328 -9.36 -36.28 14.44
CA LEU A 328 -8.84 -37.19 13.43
C LEU A 328 -9.91 -38.23 13.02
N VAL A 329 -10.14 -38.40 11.71
CA VAL A 329 -11.03 -39.43 11.16
C VAL A 329 -10.29 -40.14 10.02
N ARG A 330 -9.94 -41.42 10.25
CA ARG A 330 -9.22 -42.27 9.29
C ARG A 330 -7.94 -41.62 8.73
N GLY A 331 -7.15 -40.97 9.59
CA GLY A 331 -5.91 -40.31 9.22
C GLY A 331 -6.06 -38.88 8.68
N ASN A 332 -7.28 -38.43 8.36
CA ASN A 332 -7.54 -37.07 7.92
C ASN A 332 -7.99 -36.18 9.08
N TRP A 333 -7.60 -34.90 9.05
CA TRP A 333 -8.03 -33.90 10.01
C TRP A 333 -9.38 -33.33 9.59
N VAL A 334 -10.35 -33.41 10.48
CA VAL A 334 -11.71 -32.89 10.28
C VAL A 334 -11.96 -31.80 11.30
N VAL A 335 -12.47 -30.64 10.87
CA VAL A 335 -12.79 -29.52 11.76
C VAL A 335 -13.75 -29.97 12.87
N LYS A 336 -13.56 -29.49 14.11
CA LYS A 336 -14.47 -29.81 15.22
C LYS A 336 -15.84 -29.18 15.01
N SER A 337 -16.87 -29.85 15.52
CA SER A 337 -18.26 -29.38 15.35
C SER A 337 -18.52 -28.04 16.02
N GLU A 338 -17.90 -27.78 17.18
CA GLU A 338 -17.99 -26.50 17.90
C GLU A 338 -17.38 -25.30 17.15
N VAL A 339 -16.47 -25.56 16.20
CA VAL A 339 -15.87 -24.52 15.35
C VAL A 339 -16.81 -24.10 14.22
N LEU A 340 -17.60 -25.05 13.69
CA LEU A 340 -18.61 -24.79 12.67
C LEU A 340 -19.91 -24.24 13.27
N TYR A 341 -20.33 -24.79 14.41
CA TYR A 341 -21.56 -24.44 15.13
C TYR A 341 -21.21 -23.91 16.52
N PRO A 342 -20.86 -22.61 16.66
CA PRO A 342 -20.50 -22.03 17.95
C PRO A 342 -21.70 -22.06 18.91
N ALA A 343 -21.42 -22.10 20.21
CA ALA A 343 -22.45 -22.13 21.25
C ALA A 343 -23.43 -20.95 21.09
N ASN A 344 -24.71 -21.18 21.41
CA ASN A 344 -25.80 -20.22 21.25
C ASN A 344 -26.10 -19.79 19.80
N SER A 345 -25.59 -20.50 18.79
CA SER A 345 -25.99 -20.29 17.39
C SER A 345 -27.14 -21.21 16.97
N LEU A 346 -27.85 -20.79 15.91
CA LEU A 346 -28.91 -21.57 15.26
C LEU A 346 -28.48 -21.88 13.82
N SER A 347 -28.83 -23.06 13.32
CA SER A 347 -28.61 -23.40 11.92
C SER A 347 -29.35 -22.42 11.00
N ALA A 348 -28.68 -22.01 9.92
CA ALA A 348 -29.22 -21.08 8.93
C ALA A 348 -30.41 -21.65 8.15
N THR A 349 -30.45 -22.96 7.96
CA THR A 349 -31.44 -23.63 7.11
C THR A 349 -32.74 -23.90 7.86
N SER A 350 -32.66 -24.46 9.07
CA SER A 350 -33.85 -24.91 9.82
C SER A 350 -33.93 -24.42 11.28
N GLY A 351 -33.06 -23.49 11.71
CA GLY A 351 -33.09 -22.91 13.05
C GLY A 351 -32.74 -23.89 14.19
N VAL A 352 -32.02 -24.96 13.89
CA VAL A 352 -31.65 -25.99 14.88
C VAL A 352 -30.56 -25.48 15.82
N PRO A 353 -30.67 -25.65 17.15
CA PRO A 353 -29.62 -25.30 18.10
C PRO A 353 -28.27 -25.97 17.82
N ALA A 354 -27.20 -25.21 18.00
CA ALA A 354 -25.82 -25.66 17.78
C ALA A 354 -25.48 -26.97 18.50
N GLU A 355 -25.98 -27.20 19.72
CA GLU A 355 -25.70 -28.41 20.49
C GLU A 355 -26.25 -29.67 19.80
N LEU A 356 -27.41 -29.56 19.14
CA LEU A 356 -28.00 -30.67 18.38
C LEU A 356 -27.26 -30.91 17.07
N MET A 357 -26.85 -29.83 16.38
CA MET A 357 -26.01 -29.92 15.18
C MET A 357 -24.67 -30.59 15.48
N CYS A 358 -24.00 -30.17 16.57
CA CYS A 358 -22.74 -30.75 17.02
C CYS A 358 -22.87 -32.24 17.33
N ARG A 359 -23.90 -32.65 18.08
CA ARG A 359 -24.13 -34.06 18.41
C ARG A 359 -24.40 -34.91 17.17
N ALA A 360 -25.22 -34.41 16.24
CA ALA A 360 -25.52 -35.12 15.01
C ALA A 360 -24.28 -35.27 14.12
N ARG A 361 -23.48 -34.20 13.98
CA ARG A 361 -22.22 -34.22 13.22
C ARG A 361 -21.20 -35.15 13.86
N ASP A 362 -21.00 -35.08 15.16
CA ASP A 362 -20.06 -35.96 15.87
C ASP A 362 -20.45 -37.44 15.74
N TYR A 363 -21.76 -37.75 15.73
CA TYR A 363 -22.23 -39.11 15.47
C TYR A 363 -21.90 -39.58 14.04
N VAL A 364 -22.07 -38.71 13.04
CA VAL A 364 -21.67 -39.00 11.64
C VAL A 364 -20.16 -39.24 11.56
N LEU A 365 -19.35 -38.36 12.16
CA LEU A 365 -17.89 -38.50 12.19
C LEU A 365 -17.46 -39.79 12.88
N TYR A 366 -18.06 -40.14 14.02
CA TYR A 366 -17.81 -41.42 14.68
C TYR A 366 -18.12 -42.61 13.77
N LEU A 367 -19.24 -42.60 13.06
CA LEU A 367 -19.58 -43.69 12.14
C LEU A 367 -18.55 -43.84 11.03
N PHE A 368 -17.97 -42.75 10.54
CA PHE A 368 -16.86 -42.77 9.58
C PHE A 368 -15.54 -43.27 10.17
N THR A 369 -15.35 -43.27 11.50
CA THR A 369 -14.18 -43.94 12.11
C THR A 369 -14.29 -45.46 12.06
N LYS A 370 -15.51 -46.00 12.06
CA LYS A 370 -15.79 -47.45 12.09
C LYS A 370 -16.10 -48.03 10.72
N ASN A 371 -16.71 -47.25 9.85
CA ASN A 371 -17.22 -47.70 8.57
C ASN A 371 -16.64 -46.86 7.44
N GLN A 372 -16.30 -47.52 6.34
CA GLN A 372 -15.95 -46.80 5.11
C GLN A 372 -17.14 -46.05 4.50
N TYR A 373 -18.35 -46.58 4.71
CA TYR A 373 -19.59 -46.06 4.17
C TYR A 373 -20.63 -45.82 5.25
N VAL A 374 -21.36 -44.72 5.16
CA VAL A 374 -22.43 -44.38 6.09
C VAL A 374 -23.72 -44.05 5.34
N GLU A 375 -24.83 -44.66 5.76
CA GLU A 375 -26.14 -44.42 5.16
C GLU A 375 -26.87 -43.25 5.85
N ARG A 376 -27.14 -42.18 5.10
CA ARG A 376 -27.85 -40.99 5.59
C ARG A 376 -29.21 -41.32 6.22
N LYS A 377 -29.97 -42.25 5.64
CA LYS A 377 -31.31 -42.63 6.15
C LYS A 377 -31.24 -43.25 7.55
N LYS A 378 -30.24 -44.10 7.80
CA LYS A 378 -30.01 -44.71 9.12
C LYS A 378 -29.67 -43.63 10.14
N VAL A 379 -28.78 -42.70 9.79
CA VAL A 379 -28.41 -41.56 10.66
C VAL A 379 -29.63 -40.69 10.95
N SER A 380 -30.36 -40.25 9.92
CA SER A 380 -31.53 -39.38 10.06
C SER A 380 -32.65 -40.00 10.91
N SER A 381 -32.78 -41.33 10.95
CA SER A 381 -33.73 -42.00 11.85
C SER A 381 -33.32 -41.98 13.33
N MET A 382 -32.02 -41.81 13.60
CA MET A 382 -31.40 -41.84 14.93
C MET A 382 -31.25 -40.43 15.53
N VAL A 383 -30.90 -39.44 14.72
CA VAL A 383 -30.69 -38.05 15.17
C VAL A 383 -31.99 -37.24 15.11
N LYS A 384 -32.19 -36.32 16.07
CA LYS A 384 -33.38 -35.45 16.16
C LYS A 384 -33.21 -34.12 15.42
N ILE A 385 -32.74 -34.15 14.18
CA ILE A 385 -32.62 -32.96 13.34
C ILE A 385 -33.24 -33.20 11.96
N PRO A 386 -33.71 -32.15 11.26
CA PRO A 386 -34.28 -32.26 9.92
C PRO A 386 -33.36 -32.98 8.93
N SER A 387 -33.94 -33.66 7.94
CA SER A 387 -33.18 -34.44 6.95
C SER A 387 -32.22 -33.58 6.13
N GLU A 388 -32.56 -32.31 5.90
CA GLU A 388 -31.74 -31.37 5.15
C GLU A 388 -30.47 -31.00 5.93
N GLU A 389 -30.55 -30.79 7.24
CA GLU A 389 -29.38 -30.56 8.11
C GLU A 389 -28.44 -31.77 8.12
N VAL A 390 -29.00 -32.99 8.19
CA VAL A 390 -28.20 -34.22 8.08
C VAL A 390 -27.51 -34.26 6.73
N LYS A 391 -28.21 -33.95 5.64
CA LYS A 391 -27.64 -33.91 4.29
C LYS A 391 -26.52 -32.89 4.19
N GLU A 392 -26.69 -31.69 4.76
CA GLU A 392 -25.67 -30.63 4.79
C GLU A 392 -24.38 -31.09 5.49
N ILE A 393 -24.52 -31.74 6.66
CA ILE A 393 -23.40 -32.35 7.39
C ILE A 393 -22.66 -33.36 6.50
N PHE A 394 -23.38 -34.23 5.79
CA PHE A 394 -22.75 -35.20 4.88
C PHE A 394 -22.04 -34.50 3.73
N THR A 395 -22.67 -33.53 3.06
CA THR A 395 -22.09 -32.85 1.91
C THR A 395 -20.79 -32.10 2.23
N GLY A 396 -20.62 -31.64 3.47
CA GLY A 396 -19.42 -30.92 3.89
C GLY A 396 -18.14 -31.77 3.96
N ILE A 397 -18.26 -33.07 4.24
CA ILE A 397 -17.10 -33.97 4.48
C ILE A 397 -17.07 -35.21 3.58
N SER A 398 -18.16 -35.49 2.87
CA SER A 398 -18.38 -36.74 2.16
C SER A 398 -19.21 -36.54 0.90
N SER A 399 -19.16 -37.51 -0.01
CA SER A 399 -19.92 -37.53 -1.25
C SER A 399 -20.75 -38.80 -1.37
N LEU A 400 -21.90 -38.70 -2.06
CA LEU A 400 -22.77 -39.84 -2.32
C LEU A 400 -22.19 -40.66 -3.48
N ARG A 401 -22.02 -41.96 -3.26
CA ARG A 401 -21.55 -42.88 -4.30
C ARG A 401 -22.65 -43.10 -5.35
N SER A 402 -22.30 -43.02 -6.63
CA SER A 402 -23.29 -43.09 -7.74
C SER A 402 -24.06 -44.42 -7.78
N HIS A 403 -23.41 -45.53 -7.40
CA HIS A 403 -23.98 -46.89 -7.44
C HIS A 403 -24.43 -47.45 -6.09
N SER A 404 -24.28 -46.71 -4.98
CA SER A 404 -24.71 -47.18 -3.65
C SER A 404 -25.40 -46.07 -2.86
N LYS A 405 -26.28 -46.44 -1.92
CA LYS A 405 -26.94 -45.46 -1.03
C LYS A 405 -26.03 -44.99 0.13
N GLY A 406 -24.72 -45.27 0.05
CA GLY A 406 -23.73 -44.95 1.06
C GLY A 406 -22.94 -43.68 0.71
N TRP A 407 -22.64 -42.89 1.74
CA TRP A 407 -21.74 -41.75 1.67
C TRP A 407 -20.34 -42.17 2.07
N GLU A 408 -19.32 -41.65 1.39
CA GLU A 408 -17.90 -41.90 1.65
C GLU A 408 -17.17 -40.56 1.81
N LEU A 409 -16.17 -40.51 2.70
CA LEU A 409 -15.36 -39.31 2.91
C LEU A 409 -14.74 -38.82 1.60
N ASN A 410 -14.62 -37.50 1.45
CA ASN A 410 -14.04 -36.89 0.25
C ASN A 410 -12.54 -37.20 0.10
N LEU A 411 -11.87 -37.59 1.18
CA LEU A 411 -10.47 -37.99 1.19
C LEU A 411 -10.33 -39.48 1.55
N PRO A 412 -9.40 -40.21 0.89
CA PRO A 412 -9.07 -41.58 1.26
C PRO A 412 -8.42 -41.63 2.65
N SER A 413 -8.30 -42.82 3.23
CA SER A 413 -7.57 -42.97 4.51
C SER A 413 -6.11 -42.64 4.34
N ASP A 414 -5.60 -41.75 5.20
CA ASP A 414 -4.18 -41.38 5.21
C ASP A 414 -3.40 -42.41 6.05
N THR A 415 -3.02 -43.51 5.41
CA THR A 415 -2.29 -44.61 6.06
C THR A 415 -0.91 -44.17 6.52
N ASP A 416 -0.27 -43.26 5.79
CA ASP A 416 1.07 -42.78 6.08
C ASP A 416 1.06 -41.96 7.37
N PHE A 417 0.09 -41.05 7.51
CA PHE A 417 -0.11 -40.32 8.76
C PHE A 417 -0.43 -41.25 9.93
N ILE A 418 -1.29 -42.25 9.72
CA ILE A 418 -1.67 -43.22 10.77
C ILE A 418 -0.43 -43.97 11.28
N ASN A 419 0.41 -44.45 10.37
CA ASN A 419 1.61 -45.21 10.71
C ASN A 419 2.66 -44.33 11.38
N LYS A 420 2.84 -43.10 10.89
CA LYS A 420 3.86 -42.16 11.40
C LYS A 420 3.51 -41.57 12.77
N HIS A 421 2.22 -41.43 13.09
CA HIS A 421 1.73 -40.79 14.31
C HIS A 421 0.79 -41.70 15.12
N SER A 422 1.18 -42.96 15.32
CA SER A 422 0.39 -44.01 15.98
C SER A 422 -0.17 -43.60 17.35
N ASP A 423 0.65 -42.96 18.18
CA ASP A 423 0.27 -42.58 19.55
C ASP A 423 -0.83 -41.52 19.57
N LEU A 424 -0.76 -40.57 18.64
CA LEU A 424 -1.78 -39.54 18.47
C LEU A 424 -3.09 -40.16 17.97
N VAL A 425 -3.01 -41.09 17.03
CA VAL A 425 -4.16 -41.82 16.49
C VAL A 425 -4.86 -42.62 17.60
N GLN A 426 -4.09 -43.31 18.46
CA GLN A 426 -4.66 -44.03 19.60
C GLN A 426 -5.40 -43.10 20.57
N LYS A 427 -4.82 -41.93 20.90
CA LYS A 427 -5.48 -40.92 21.74
C LYS A 427 -6.79 -40.41 21.11
N GLN A 428 -6.79 -40.16 19.80
CA GLN A 428 -7.99 -39.73 19.08
C GLN A 428 -9.06 -40.82 19.02
N ASN A 429 -8.66 -42.09 18.89
CA ASN A 429 -9.59 -43.22 18.94
C ASN A 429 -10.25 -43.34 20.32
N LEU A 430 -9.48 -43.20 21.42
CA LEU A 430 -10.03 -43.18 22.78
C LEU A 430 -11.01 -42.01 22.98
N PHE A 431 -10.67 -40.82 22.43
CA PHE A 431 -11.59 -39.68 22.41
C PHE A 431 -12.91 -40.02 21.72
N TRP A 432 -12.86 -40.69 20.56
CA TRP A 432 -14.06 -41.10 19.83
C TRP A 432 -14.91 -42.14 20.58
N GLU A 433 -14.29 -43.10 21.26
CA GLU A 433 -15.03 -44.06 22.09
C GLU A 433 -15.75 -43.38 23.25
N HIS A 434 -15.06 -42.48 23.95
CA HIS A 434 -15.67 -41.70 25.02
C HIS A 434 -16.79 -40.79 24.49
N ARG A 435 -16.56 -40.10 23.36
CA ARG A 435 -17.56 -39.25 22.73
C ARG A 435 -18.78 -40.05 22.30
N PHE A 436 -18.60 -41.23 21.73
CA PHE A 436 -19.69 -42.11 21.37
C PHE A 436 -20.48 -42.58 22.59
N HIS A 437 -19.82 -42.89 23.71
CA HIS A 437 -20.51 -43.24 24.96
C HIS A 437 -21.50 -42.14 25.38
N GLN A 438 -21.04 -40.88 25.43
CA GLN A 438 -21.87 -39.71 25.72
C GLN A 438 -23.04 -39.55 24.74
N LEU A 439 -22.78 -39.74 23.43
CA LEU A 439 -23.83 -39.66 22.41
C LEU A 439 -24.84 -40.81 22.56
N SER A 440 -24.39 -42.00 22.95
CA SER A 440 -25.21 -43.20 23.05
C SER A 440 -26.24 -43.11 24.20
N GLU A 441 -25.89 -42.48 25.31
CA GLU A 441 -26.80 -42.23 26.44
C GLU A 441 -27.97 -41.33 25.99
N PHE A 442 -27.64 -40.24 25.30
CA PHE A 442 -28.63 -39.32 24.74
C PHE A 442 -29.55 -39.98 23.68
N LEU A 443 -28.99 -40.85 22.84
CA LEU A 443 -29.74 -41.62 21.84
C LEU A 443 -30.63 -42.69 22.49
N LYS A 444 -30.25 -43.25 23.66
CA LYS A 444 -31.05 -44.24 24.41
C LYS A 444 -32.22 -43.61 25.16
N ASP A 445 -32.02 -42.48 25.85
CA ASP A 445 -33.10 -41.74 26.54
C ASP A 445 -34.24 -41.38 25.58
N THR A 446 -33.87 -41.09 24.34
CA THR A 446 -34.79 -40.83 23.25
C THR A 446 -35.65 -42.04 22.86
N ARG A 447 -35.11 -43.26 22.91
CA ARG A 447 -35.88 -44.50 22.62
C ARG A 447 -36.87 -44.82 23.73
N ILE A 448 -36.54 -44.49 24.99
CA ILE A 448 -37.42 -44.68 26.16
C ILE A 448 -38.60 -43.71 26.11
N GLN A 449 -38.37 -42.43 25.74
CA GLN A 449 -39.45 -41.46 25.52
C GLN A 449 -40.41 -41.88 24.40
N ARG A 450 -39.90 -42.41 23.27
CA ARG A 450 -40.72 -42.96 22.17
C ARG A 450 -41.53 -44.20 22.54
N ARG A 451 -41.10 -44.98 23.53
CA ARG A 451 -41.84 -46.13 24.05
C ARG A 451 -42.94 -45.71 25.03
N LYS A 452 -42.69 -44.71 25.89
CA LYS A 452 -43.69 -44.12 26.79
C LYS A 452 -44.85 -43.45 26.03
N SER A 453 -44.55 -42.69 24.98
CA SER A 453 -45.61 -42.05 24.17
C SER A 453 -46.47 -43.04 23.37
N ARG A 454 -45.92 -44.22 23.02
CA ARG A 454 -46.66 -45.31 22.38
C ARG A 454 -47.49 -46.16 23.35
N SER A 455 -47.13 -46.21 24.63
CA SER A 455 -47.91 -46.93 25.66
C SER A 455 -49.10 -46.12 26.18
N GLU A 456 -49.02 -44.79 26.21
CA GLU A 456 -50.16 -43.92 26.58
C GLU A 456 -51.28 -43.91 25.53
N SER A 457 -50.99 -44.23 24.26
CA SER A 457 -52.01 -44.24 23.19
C SER A 457 -52.82 -45.55 23.09
N LYS A 458 -52.67 -46.49 24.04
CA LYS A 458 -53.28 -47.84 23.96
C LYS A 458 -54.19 -48.24 25.14
N SER A 459 -54.71 -47.28 25.89
CA SER A 459 -55.74 -47.55 26.91
C SER A 459 -56.93 -46.59 26.76
N ILE A 460 -57.85 -46.94 25.86
CA ILE A 460 -59.30 -46.73 26.01
C ILE A 460 -59.98 -47.70 25.03
N SER A 461 -60.72 -48.64 25.59
CA SER A 461 -61.70 -49.48 24.90
C SER A 461 -62.94 -49.48 25.78
N GLU A 462 -64.10 -49.26 25.16
CA GLU A 462 -65.42 -49.89 25.37
C GLU A 462 -66.51 -48.90 24.91
N ASP A 463 -67.65 -49.24 24.32
CA ASP A 463 -68.20 -50.44 23.67
C ASP A 463 -69.54 -50.00 23.01
N GLY A 464 -70.10 -50.79 22.08
CA GLY A 464 -71.54 -50.69 21.74
C GLY A 464 -71.93 -50.55 20.25
N LYS A 465 -72.14 -51.69 19.58
CA LYS A 465 -72.86 -51.88 18.29
C LYS A 465 -74.40 -51.95 18.54
N PRO A 466 -75.29 -52.16 17.53
CA PRO A 466 -75.33 -51.74 16.10
C PRO A 466 -76.75 -51.32 15.61
N ARG A 467 -76.91 -50.76 14.38
CA ARG A 467 -77.91 -51.20 13.35
C ARG A 467 -77.98 -50.34 12.08
N ASN A 468 -77.87 -51.05 10.96
CA ASN A 468 -78.61 -50.99 9.68
C ASN A 468 -78.95 -49.66 8.96
N GLY A 469 -78.61 -49.62 7.66
CA GLY A 469 -79.61 -49.39 6.61
C GLY A 469 -79.26 -48.46 5.45
N VAL A 470 -79.00 -49.07 4.28
CA VAL A 470 -79.48 -48.68 2.92
C VAL A 470 -78.87 -47.44 2.21
N ILE A 471 -78.08 -47.75 1.17
CA ILE A 471 -78.12 -47.29 -0.25
C ILE A 471 -78.87 -45.97 -0.57
N TYR A 472 -78.22 -45.02 -1.26
CA TYR A 472 -78.57 -44.61 -2.64
C TYR A 472 -77.57 -43.59 -3.24
N SER A 473 -77.36 -43.79 -4.54
CA SER A 473 -76.69 -42.95 -5.55
C SER A 473 -77.53 -41.72 -5.90
N SER A 474 -76.89 -40.60 -6.29
CA SER A 474 -77.23 -39.95 -7.57
C SER A 474 -76.21 -38.89 -8.01
N ASP A 475 -76.10 -38.84 -9.34
CA ASP A 475 -75.31 -38.00 -10.22
C ASP A 475 -75.65 -36.50 -10.25
N ASN A 476 -74.88 -35.84 -11.15
CA ASN A 476 -75.09 -34.59 -11.89
C ASN A 476 -74.45 -33.32 -11.32
N ASP A 477 -74.03 -32.35 -12.13
CA ASP A 477 -73.56 -32.24 -13.53
C ASP A 477 -73.22 -30.74 -13.69
N SER A 478 -72.19 -30.42 -14.48
CA SER A 478 -71.97 -29.19 -15.25
C SER A 478 -71.99 -27.79 -14.59
N GLY A 479 -71.06 -26.92 -15.03
CA GLY A 479 -71.16 -25.47 -14.78
C GLY A 479 -69.85 -24.69 -14.91
N THR A 480 -69.41 -24.42 -16.14
CA THR A 480 -68.40 -23.41 -16.48
C THR A 480 -68.93 -21.98 -16.31
N GLU A 481 -68.16 -21.07 -15.70
CA GLU A 481 -67.70 -19.78 -16.29
C GLU A 481 -67.07 -18.79 -15.26
N LYS A 482 -65.88 -18.29 -15.64
CA LYS A 482 -65.30 -16.92 -15.51
C LYS A 482 -65.67 -16.01 -14.31
N ASN A 483 -64.64 -15.52 -13.60
CA ASN A 483 -64.16 -14.12 -13.70
C ASN A 483 -63.08 -13.70 -12.66
N LYS A 484 -62.09 -12.96 -13.19
CA LYS A 484 -61.38 -11.77 -12.67
C LYS A 484 -60.37 -11.85 -11.49
N SER A 485 -59.15 -11.41 -11.84
CA SER A 485 -58.06 -10.88 -11.00
C SER A 485 -58.47 -9.64 -10.18
N PRO A 486 -57.64 -9.18 -9.22
CA PRO A 486 -56.64 -8.15 -9.58
C PRO A 486 -55.26 -8.30 -8.92
N VAL A 487 -54.26 -7.83 -9.68
CA VAL A 487 -52.88 -7.57 -9.28
C VAL A 487 -52.79 -6.12 -8.78
N ALA A 488 -52.04 -5.87 -7.71
CA ALA A 488 -51.63 -4.52 -7.29
C ALA A 488 -50.13 -4.46 -6.97
N SER A 489 -49.49 -3.51 -7.62
CA SER A 489 -48.05 -3.26 -7.74
C SER A 489 -47.54 -2.32 -6.63
N ARG A 490 -46.27 -2.46 -6.21
CA ARG A 490 -45.51 -1.37 -5.54
C ARG A 490 -44.13 -1.20 -6.17
N LYS A 491 -43.75 0.07 -6.28
CA LYS A 491 -42.81 0.72 -7.21
C LYS A 491 -41.34 0.61 -6.79
N ASN A 492 -40.48 0.43 -7.80
CA ASN A 492 -39.04 0.73 -7.76
C ASN A 492 -38.80 2.24 -7.94
N LYS A 493 -37.80 2.78 -7.21
CA LYS A 493 -37.31 4.15 -7.35
C LYS A 493 -35.83 4.10 -7.74
N THR A 494 -35.54 4.43 -8.99
CA THR A 494 -34.21 4.61 -9.57
C THR A 494 -33.71 6.03 -9.32
N VAL A 495 -32.45 6.18 -8.90
CA VAL A 495 -31.75 7.46 -8.77
C VAL A 495 -30.70 7.54 -9.89
N LYS A 496 -30.76 8.63 -10.67
CA LYS A 496 -29.78 8.99 -11.71
C LYS A 496 -28.58 9.68 -11.09
N VAL A 497 -27.38 9.30 -11.51
CA VAL A 497 -26.11 10.00 -11.27
C VAL A 497 -25.83 10.88 -12.47
N ASN A 498 -25.61 12.18 -12.23
CA ASN A 498 -25.13 13.12 -13.23
C ASN A 498 -23.60 13.19 -13.17
N ASN A 499 -22.96 13.00 -14.33
CA ASN A 499 -21.58 13.38 -14.60
C ASN A 499 -21.50 14.89 -14.80
N LEU A 500 -20.53 15.55 -14.17
CA LEU A 500 -20.08 16.88 -14.53
C LEU A 500 -18.56 16.81 -14.73
N VAL A 501 -18.18 17.09 -15.97
CA VAL A 501 -16.84 17.39 -16.43
C VAL A 501 -16.58 18.87 -16.15
N ASN A 502 -15.44 19.17 -15.54
CA ASN A 502 -14.55 20.29 -15.85
C ASN A 502 -13.19 20.04 -15.18
#